data_AF-A0A662I1G0-F1
#
_entry.id   AF-A0A662I1G0-F1
#
_cell.length_a   1.000
_cell.length_b   1.000
_cell.length_c   1.000
_cell.angle_alpha   90.00
_cell.angle_beta   90.00
_cell.angle_gamma   90.00
#
_symmetry.space_group_name_H-M   'P 1'
#
loop_
_entity.id
_entity.type
_entity.pdbx_description
1 polymer ?
#
loop_
_entity_poly.entity_id
_entity_poly.type
_entity_poly.pdbx_seq_one_letter_code
_entity_poly.pdbx_strand_id
1 'polypeptide(L)'
;FHHYIKRAGSEESQYVDLVEELYDCCSLDCVGQQLLKKAQSNVRRARQITLLHEKLSGETIKMKGDIKDISQEDVFTIVRTVKSEGIYDGLGLEKRPGDVIYTYICPGLPFVVHEYRSAGGTLKGYYININTPAEVFFLEKEKLNAYVWYVDLEIDIVRLKNEKARIIDAEILSGYCSRRLVGKDLYNYAIAVANSLRKHLERHADFKINPINLMRNFTLRTL
;
A
#
# COMPACT_ATOMS: atom_id res chain seq x y z
N PHE A 1 -32.58 -24.62 14.33
CA PHE A 1 -31.86 -23.45 14.88
C PHE A 1 -31.19 -22.61 13.79
N HIS A 2 -30.35 -23.19 12.92
CA HIS A 2 -29.72 -22.49 11.78
C HIS A 2 -30.67 -21.60 10.95
N HIS A 3 -31.68 -22.18 10.29
CA HIS A 3 -32.64 -21.41 9.47
C HIS A 3 -33.51 -20.43 10.28
N TYR A 4 -33.68 -20.68 11.58
CA TYR A 4 -34.38 -19.77 12.47
C TYR A 4 -33.53 -18.53 12.75
N ILE A 5 -32.23 -18.71 13.04
CA ILE A 5 -31.28 -17.62 13.30
C ILE A 5 -31.05 -16.78 12.03
N LYS A 6 -30.94 -17.40 10.84
CA LYS A 6 -30.88 -16.65 9.55
C LYS A 6 -32.10 -15.77 9.28
N ARG A 7 -33.23 -16.05 9.93
CA ARG A 7 -34.47 -15.26 9.80
C ARG A 7 -34.73 -14.33 10.98
N ALA A 8 -33.95 -14.44 12.06
CA ALA A 8 -34.17 -13.71 13.30
C ALA A 8 -33.71 -12.24 13.22
N GLY A 9 -32.78 -11.91 12.32
CA GLY A 9 -32.24 -10.56 12.16
C GLY A 9 -31.08 -10.49 11.18
N SER A 10 -30.72 -9.28 10.73
CA SER A 10 -29.61 -9.08 9.79
C SER A 10 -28.24 -9.32 10.43
N GLU A 11 -28.09 -9.04 11.72
CA GLU A 11 -26.83 -9.21 12.43
C GLU A 11 -26.57 -10.69 12.75
N GLU A 12 -27.57 -11.38 13.29
CA GLU A 12 -27.49 -12.80 13.60
C GLU A 12 -27.31 -13.66 12.35
N SER A 13 -27.93 -13.28 11.23
CA SER A 13 -27.69 -13.94 9.93
C SER A 13 -26.24 -13.77 9.46
N GLN A 14 -25.63 -12.59 9.63
CA GLN A 14 -24.22 -12.35 9.25
C GLN A 14 -23.26 -13.23 10.04
N TYR A 15 -23.51 -13.45 11.34
CA TYR A 15 -22.71 -14.38 12.14
C TYR A 15 -22.86 -15.83 11.67
N VAL A 16 -24.08 -16.26 11.30
CA VAL A 16 -24.28 -17.61 10.76
C VAL A 16 -23.58 -17.78 9.41
N ASP A 17 -23.70 -16.82 8.50
CA ASP A 17 -23.02 -16.86 7.20
C ASP A 17 -21.49 -16.91 7.36
N LEU A 18 -20.95 -16.14 8.32
CA LEU A 18 -19.53 -16.18 8.64
C LEU A 18 -19.10 -17.55 9.20
N VAL A 19 -19.87 -18.11 10.14
CA VAL A 19 -19.55 -19.43 10.71
C VAL A 19 -19.60 -20.52 9.64
N GLU A 20 -20.55 -20.47 8.69
CA GLU A 20 -20.60 -21.39 7.55
C GLU A 20 -19.34 -21.28 6.66
N GLU A 21 -18.90 -20.06 6.35
CA GLU A 21 -17.69 -19.81 5.54
C GLU A 21 -16.40 -20.29 6.24
N LEU A 22 -16.38 -20.28 7.57
CA LEU A 22 -15.23 -20.68 8.39
C LEU A 22 -15.27 -22.15 8.83
N TYR A 23 -16.41 -22.84 8.66
CA TYR A 23 -16.64 -24.18 9.22
C TYR A 23 -15.66 -25.24 8.71
N ASP A 24 -15.15 -25.08 7.49
CA ASP A 24 -14.20 -26.01 6.87
C ASP A 24 -12.74 -25.78 7.29
N CYS A 25 -12.45 -24.76 8.12
CA CYS A 25 -11.11 -24.45 8.58
C CYS A 25 -10.76 -25.16 9.90
N CYS A 26 -9.68 -25.94 9.90
CA CYS A 26 -9.18 -26.64 11.09
C CYS A 26 -7.96 -25.97 11.75
N SER A 27 -7.47 -24.83 11.23
CA SER A 27 -6.33 -24.08 11.77
C SER A 27 -6.64 -22.59 11.88
N LEU A 28 -5.99 -21.91 12.83
CA LEU A 28 -6.10 -20.45 13.00
C LEU A 28 -5.68 -19.68 11.74
N ASP A 29 -4.67 -20.17 11.02
CA ASP A 29 -4.22 -19.55 9.78
C ASP A 29 -5.29 -19.62 8.68
N CYS A 30 -5.97 -20.76 8.53
CA CYS A 30 -7.07 -20.91 7.59
C CYS A 30 -8.20 -19.94 7.91
N VAL A 31 -8.59 -19.86 9.19
CA VAL A 31 -9.62 -18.94 9.67
C VAL A 31 -9.23 -17.50 9.39
N GLY A 32 -7.99 -17.12 9.71
CA GLY A 32 -7.45 -15.79 9.47
C GLY A 32 -7.46 -15.41 7.97
N GLN A 33 -7.08 -16.33 7.09
CA GLN A 33 -7.11 -16.10 5.64
C GLN A 33 -8.53 -15.91 5.11
N GLN A 34 -9.50 -16.69 5.57
CA GLN A 34 -10.89 -16.54 5.14
C GLN A 34 -11.51 -15.23 5.66
N LEU A 35 -11.21 -14.84 6.91
CA LEU A 35 -11.61 -13.55 7.47
C LEU A 35 -11.03 -12.38 6.65
N LEU A 36 -9.74 -12.47 6.30
CA LEU A 36 -9.08 -11.46 5.48
C LEU A 36 -9.73 -11.35 4.09
N LYS A 37 -10.00 -12.47 3.43
CA LYS A 37 -10.71 -12.51 2.14
C LYS A 37 -12.10 -11.86 2.25
N LYS A 38 -12.84 -12.15 3.33
CA LYS A 38 -14.15 -11.54 3.57
C LYS A 38 -14.04 -10.02 3.75
N ALA A 39 -13.10 -9.55 4.56
CA ALA A 39 -12.87 -8.13 4.77
C ALA A 39 -12.48 -7.42 3.45
N GLN A 40 -11.60 -8.03 2.66
CA GLN A 40 -11.15 -7.52 1.37
C GLN A 40 -12.25 -7.51 0.29
N SER A 41 -13.22 -8.41 0.36
CA SER A 41 -14.33 -8.47 -0.61
C SER A 41 -15.14 -7.17 -0.66
N ASN A 42 -15.28 -6.48 0.48
CA ASN A 42 -15.93 -5.18 0.57
C ASN A 42 -15.07 -4.06 -0.01
N VAL A 43 -13.75 -4.13 0.21
CA VAL A 43 -12.79 -3.18 -0.35
C VAL A 43 -12.82 -3.21 -1.88
N ARG A 44 -13.01 -4.38 -2.49
CA ARG A 44 -13.13 -4.53 -3.95
C ARG A 44 -14.32 -3.81 -4.57
N ARG A 45 -15.34 -3.46 -3.78
CA ARG A 45 -16.48 -2.64 -4.22
C ARG A 45 -16.19 -1.14 -4.18
N ALA A 46 -15.11 -0.72 -3.53
CA ALA A 46 -14.77 0.68 -3.43
C ALA A 46 -14.38 1.25 -4.80
N ARG A 47 -14.78 2.50 -5.04
CA ARG A 47 -14.39 3.26 -6.25
C ARG A 47 -13.34 4.31 -5.95
N GLN A 48 -13.31 4.75 -4.69
CA GLN A 48 -12.37 5.74 -4.20
C GLN A 48 -11.63 5.16 -3.01
N ILE A 49 -10.45 5.70 -2.77
CA ILE A 49 -9.64 5.32 -1.63
C ILE A 49 -8.96 6.53 -1.04
N THR A 50 -8.93 6.56 0.29
CA THR A 50 -8.24 7.57 1.06
C THR A 50 -7.02 6.95 1.72
N LEU A 51 -5.84 7.40 1.31
CA LEU A 51 -4.57 7.04 1.92
C LEU A 51 -4.34 7.97 3.11
N LEU A 52 -4.16 7.36 4.28
CA LEU A 52 -3.79 7.98 5.53
C LEU A 52 -2.29 7.73 5.72
N HIS A 53 -1.48 8.67 5.23
CA HIS A 53 -0.03 8.63 5.34
C HIS A 53 0.37 9.30 6.64
N GLU A 54 0.60 8.50 7.68
CA GLU A 54 1.01 8.98 9.00
C GLU A 54 2.53 9.04 9.08
N LYS A 55 3.09 10.20 9.41
CA LYS A 55 4.53 10.36 9.60
C LYS A 55 4.95 9.91 10.99
N LEU A 56 6.24 9.62 11.17
CA LEU A 56 6.83 9.38 12.50
C LEU A 56 6.66 10.56 13.48
N SER A 57 6.39 11.76 12.97
CA SER A 57 6.07 12.94 13.79
C SER A 57 4.66 12.92 14.39
N GLY A 58 3.78 12.02 13.94
CA GLY A 58 2.36 11.96 14.27
C GLY A 58 1.46 12.80 13.34
N GLU A 59 2.02 13.53 12.38
CA GLU A 59 1.25 14.22 11.35
C GLU A 59 0.63 13.20 10.37
N THR A 60 -0.67 13.27 10.12
CA THR A 60 -1.33 12.44 9.09
C THR A 60 -1.70 13.26 7.86
N ILE A 61 -1.09 12.92 6.73
CA ILE A 61 -1.44 13.47 5.42
C ILE A 61 -2.51 12.58 4.78
N LYS A 62 -3.63 13.20 4.40
CA LYS A 62 -4.74 12.50 3.73
C LYS A 62 -4.69 12.74 2.23
N MET A 63 -4.60 11.66 1.46
CA MET A 63 -4.59 11.70 0.00
C MET A 63 -5.76 10.89 -0.55
N LYS A 64 -6.62 11.52 -1.35
CA LYS A 64 -7.72 10.83 -2.04
C LYS A 64 -7.29 10.46 -3.46
N GLY A 65 -7.72 9.30 -3.93
CA GLY A 65 -7.54 8.86 -5.30
C GLY A 65 -8.64 7.91 -5.75
N ASP A 66 -8.78 7.74 -7.06
CA ASP A 66 -9.74 6.81 -7.64
C ASP A 66 -9.07 5.44 -7.83
N ILE A 67 -9.78 4.37 -7.47
CA ILE A 67 -9.31 3.01 -7.70
C ILE A 67 -9.54 2.71 -9.19
N LYS A 68 -8.46 2.52 -9.94
CA LYS A 68 -8.51 2.15 -11.36
C LYS A 68 -8.64 0.65 -11.56
N ASP A 69 -7.94 -0.13 -10.74
CA ASP A 69 -7.91 -1.58 -10.85
C ASP A 69 -7.47 -2.23 -9.53
N ILE A 70 -7.85 -3.50 -9.34
CA ILE A 70 -7.42 -4.34 -8.23
C ILE A 70 -7.03 -5.70 -8.80
N SER A 71 -5.74 -6.06 -8.71
CA SER A 71 -5.24 -7.33 -9.26
C SER A 71 -5.82 -8.55 -8.55
N GLN A 72 -5.53 -9.75 -9.05
CA GLN A 72 -5.94 -11.01 -8.40
C GLN A 72 -5.28 -11.17 -7.01
N GLU A 73 -4.08 -10.61 -6.85
CA GLU A 73 -3.28 -10.61 -5.62
C GLU A 73 -3.52 -9.38 -4.74
N ASP A 74 -4.70 -8.74 -4.87
CA ASP A 74 -5.14 -7.58 -4.09
C ASP A 74 -4.19 -6.37 -4.18
N VAL A 75 -3.49 -6.19 -5.31
CA VAL A 75 -2.73 -4.96 -5.57
C VAL A 75 -3.68 -3.88 -6.09
N PHE A 76 -3.93 -2.86 -5.27
CA PHE A 76 -4.73 -1.69 -5.60
C PHE A 76 -3.93 -0.72 -6.46
N THR A 77 -4.46 -0.38 -7.65
CA THR A 77 -3.92 0.68 -8.49
C THR A 77 -4.78 1.92 -8.37
N ILE A 78 -4.19 2.98 -7.80
CA ILE A 78 -4.87 4.21 -7.43
C ILE A 78 -4.35 5.32 -8.32
N VAL A 79 -5.24 6.15 -8.85
CA VAL A 79 -4.86 7.22 -9.79
C VAL A 79 -5.20 8.58 -9.21
N ARG A 80 -4.26 9.51 -9.35
CA ARG A 80 -4.42 10.92 -9.01
C ARG A 80 -3.87 11.80 -10.11
N THR A 81 -4.59 12.86 -10.46
CA THR A 81 -4.12 13.90 -11.38
C THR A 81 -3.53 15.06 -10.59
N VAL A 82 -2.32 15.46 -10.96
CA VAL A 82 -1.63 16.58 -10.35
C VAL A 82 -2.25 17.89 -10.82
N LYS A 83 -2.47 18.80 -9.86
CA LYS A 83 -3.10 20.11 -10.11
C LYS A 83 -2.15 21.28 -9.95
N SER A 84 -1.02 21.09 -9.26
CA SER A 84 -0.05 22.14 -8.97
C SER A 84 1.25 21.94 -9.75
N GLU A 85 1.94 23.06 -9.96
CA GLU A 85 3.29 23.08 -10.52
C GLU A 85 4.34 22.92 -9.41
N GLY A 86 5.60 22.68 -9.77
CA GLY A 86 6.72 22.67 -8.84
C GLY A 86 7.75 21.60 -9.18
N ILE A 87 8.33 20.99 -8.16
CA ILE A 87 9.24 19.84 -8.27
C ILE A 87 8.67 18.70 -7.43
N TYR A 88 8.80 17.46 -7.89
CA TYR A 88 8.52 16.31 -7.06
C TYR A 88 9.68 16.09 -6.08
N ASP A 89 9.39 16.20 -4.79
CA ASP A 89 10.33 15.91 -3.71
C ASP A 89 10.88 14.49 -3.84
N GLY A 90 12.17 14.33 -3.51
CA GLY A 90 12.93 13.09 -3.71
C GLY A 90 13.27 12.75 -5.16
N LEU A 91 12.39 13.03 -6.14
CA LEU A 91 12.66 12.78 -7.57
C LEU A 91 13.47 13.90 -8.23
N GLY A 92 13.35 15.15 -7.77
CA GLY A 92 14.03 16.29 -8.39
C GLY A 92 13.55 16.60 -9.82
N LEU A 93 12.40 16.03 -10.21
CA LEU A 93 11.80 16.22 -11.53
C LEU A 93 10.73 17.30 -11.47
N GLU A 94 10.59 18.05 -12.56
CA GLU A 94 9.53 19.03 -12.72
C GLU A 94 8.16 18.38 -12.50
N LYS A 95 7.26 19.07 -11.81
CA LYS A 95 5.88 18.69 -11.55
C LYS A 95 4.98 19.65 -12.31
N ARG A 96 4.12 19.10 -13.17
CA ARG A 96 3.20 19.90 -14.00
C ARG A 96 1.73 19.51 -13.76
N PRO A 97 0.79 20.46 -13.89
CA PRO A 97 -0.63 20.15 -13.89
C PRO A 97 -0.96 19.18 -15.04
N GLY A 98 -1.77 18.17 -14.76
CA GLY A 98 -2.10 17.11 -15.70
C GLY A 98 -1.16 15.90 -15.63
N ASP A 99 -0.01 15.98 -14.96
CA ASP A 99 0.77 14.79 -14.61
C ASP A 99 -0.13 13.79 -13.84
N VAL A 100 0.14 12.50 -14.01
CA VAL A 100 -0.65 11.43 -13.40
C VAL A 100 0.24 10.60 -12.49
N ILE A 101 -0.21 10.41 -11.25
CA ILE A 101 0.46 9.56 -10.26
C ILE A 101 -0.36 8.28 -10.11
N TYR A 102 0.26 7.16 -10.45
CA TYR A 102 -0.26 5.84 -10.14
C TYR A 102 0.36 5.38 -8.82
N THR A 103 -0.47 5.13 -7.81
CA THR A 103 -0.03 4.55 -6.55
C THR A 103 -0.46 3.09 -6.49
N TYR A 104 0.48 2.20 -6.19
CA TYR A 104 0.25 0.77 -6.02
C TYR A 104 0.37 0.42 -4.54
N ILE A 105 -0.61 -0.29 -4.02
CA ILE A 105 -0.68 -0.72 -2.61
C ILE A 105 -1.11 -2.17 -2.58
N CYS A 106 -0.40 -3.00 -1.83
CA CYS A 106 -0.81 -4.35 -1.52
C CYS A 106 -0.96 -4.45 0.01
N PRO A 107 -2.12 -4.88 0.53
CA PRO A 107 -2.32 -5.06 1.96
C PRO A 107 -1.22 -5.91 2.58
N GLY A 108 -0.68 -5.47 3.73
CA GLY A 108 0.35 -6.18 4.47
C GLY A 108 1.78 -6.01 3.94
N LEU A 109 1.99 -5.39 2.76
CA LEU A 109 3.34 -5.08 2.32
C LEU A 109 3.88 -3.81 3.00
N PRO A 110 5.17 -3.79 3.39
CA PRO A 110 5.81 -2.67 4.10
C PRO A 110 6.31 -1.58 3.14
N PHE A 111 5.65 -1.42 1.98
CA PHE A 111 6.00 -0.37 1.04
C PHE A 111 4.86 -0.05 0.07
N VAL A 112 4.85 1.20 -0.39
CA VAL A 112 3.92 1.72 -1.40
C VAL A 112 4.72 2.24 -2.58
N VAL A 113 4.29 1.93 -3.81
CA VAL A 113 4.97 2.38 -5.04
C VAL A 113 4.18 3.49 -5.69
N HIS A 114 4.82 4.60 -5.98
CA HIS A 114 4.30 5.69 -6.78
C HIS A 114 5.02 5.73 -8.14
N GLU A 115 4.27 5.61 -9.22
CA GLU A 115 4.72 5.78 -10.60
C GLU A 115 4.24 7.14 -11.12
N TYR A 116 5.18 8.01 -11.45
CA TYR A 116 4.90 9.37 -11.91
C TYR A 116 4.95 9.41 -13.43
N ARG A 117 3.89 9.91 -14.05
CA ARG A 117 3.80 10.10 -15.50
C ARG A 117 3.48 11.54 -15.86
N SER A 118 3.99 11.98 -17.00
CA SER A 118 3.56 13.24 -17.59
C SER A 118 2.08 13.17 -18.02
N ALA A 119 1.47 14.32 -18.30
CA ALA A 119 0.14 14.38 -18.92
C ALA A 119 0.04 13.57 -20.23
N GLY A 120 1.14 13.49 -20.99
CA GLY A 120 1.25 12.66 -22.20
C GLY A 120 1.53 11.17 -21.93
N GLY A 121 1.52 10.72 -20.68
CA GLY A 121 1.70 9.32 -20.28
C GLY A 121 3.16 8.84 -20.24
N THR A 122 4.13 9.73 -20.43
CA THR A 122 5.56 9.38 -20.37
C THR A 122 5.98 9.16 -18.92
N LEU A 123 6.59 8.01 -18.64
CA LEU A 123 7.13 7.68 -17.32
C LEU A 123 8.27 8.64 -16.94
N LYS A 124 8.11 9.31 -15.79
CA LYS A 124 9.08 10.25 -15.23
C LYS A 124 10.01 9.54 -14.24
N GLY A 125 9.44 8.73 -13.35
CA GLY A 125 10.19 8.01 -12.32
C GLY A 125 9.30 7.22 -11.38
N TYR A 126 9.94 6.44 -10.52
CA TYR A 126 9.31 5.74 -9.42
C TYR A 126 9.80 6.30 -8.08
N TYR A 127 8.87 6.46 -7.15
CA TYR A 127 9.13 6.74 -5.74
C TYR A 127 8.51 5.61 -4.94
N ILE A 128 9.27 4.97 -4.06
CA ILE A 128 8.79 3.86 -3.25
C ILE A 128 8.97 4.24 -1.80
N ASN A 129 7.84 4.38 -1.11
CA ASN A 129 7.82 4.68 0.31
C ASN A 129 7.91 3.40 1.12
N ILE A 130 8.85 3.34 2.06
CA ILE A 130 8.94 2.24 3.02
C ILE A 130 8.14 2.63 4.24
N ASN A 131 7.17 1.79 4.58
CA ASN A 131 6.21 2.06 5.64
C ASN A 131 5.98 0.81 6.49
N THR A 132 5.20 0.97 7.56
CA THR A 132 4.59 -0.19 8.20
C THR A 132 3.68 -0.91 7.20
N PRO A 133 3.48 -2.24 7.35
CA PRO A 133 2.54 -3.00 6.53
C PRO A 133 1.22 -2.26 6.30
N ALA A 134 0.87 -2.05 5.02
CA ALA A 134 -0.31 -1.26 4.68
C ALA A 134 -1.61 -1.96 5.11
N GLU A 135 -2.42 -1.28 5.91
CA GLU A 135 -3.72 -1.77 6.35
C GLU A 135 -4.81 -1.20 5.47
N VAL A 136 -5.59 -2.07 4.81
CA VAL A 136 -6.68 -1.65 3.92
C VAL A 136 -8.02 -2.05 4.53
N PHE A 137 -8.89 -1.07 4.73
CA PHE A 137 -10.18 -1.27 5.37
C PHE A 137 -11.30 -0.50 4.66
N PHE A 138 -12.53 -0.92 4.89
CA PHE A 138 -13.73 -0.35 4.29
C PHE A 138 -14.66 0.14 5.41
N LEU A 139 -15.06 1.41 5.35
CA LEU A 139 -16.03 1.97 6.29
C LEU A 139 -17.39 2.06 5.59
N GLU A 140 -18.30 1.16 5.96
CA GLU A 140 -19.61 1.02 5.31
C GLU A 140 -20.44 2.31 5.31
N LYS A 141 -20.29 3.13 6.36
CA LYS A 141 -20.94 4.44 6.50
C LYS A 141 -20.52 5.46 5.44
N GLU A 142 -19.44 5.23 4.70
CA GLU A 142 -18.80 6.20 3.80
C GLU A 142 -18.96 5.91 2.30
N LYS A 143 -20.02 5.20 1.90
CA LYS A 143 -20.50 5.13 0.50
C LYS A 143 -19.40 4.80 -0.54
N LEU A 144 -18.87 3.57 -0.49
CA LEU A 144 -17.88 3.02 -1.44
C LEU A 144 -16.47 3.64 -1.39
N ASN A 145 -16.10 4.25 -0.27
CA ASN A 145 -14.73 4.72 -0.02
C ASN A 145 -13.95 3.67 0.81
N ALA A 146 -12.81 3.24 0.30
CA ALA A 146 -11.84 2.46 1.05
C ALA A 146 -10.83 3.37 1.75
N TYR A 147 -10.14 2.83 2.73
CA TYR A 147 -9.08 3.50 3.46
C TYR A 147 -7.83 2.64 3.44
N VAL A 148 -6.68 3.29 3.27
CA VAL A 148 -5.39 2.68 3.55
C VAL A 148 -4.74 3.47 4.67
N TRP A 149 -4.23 2.78 5.68
CA TRP A 149 -3.41 3.39 6.71
C TRP A 149 -2.07 2.68 6.80
N TYR A 150 -1.03 3.49 7.01
CA TYR A 150 0.31 3.04 7.35
C TYR A 150 1.06 4.21 7.99
N VAL A 151 2.08 3.87 8.78
CA VAL A 151 3.08 4.82 9.25
C VAL A 151 4.25 4.81 8.28
N ASP A 152 4.52 5.96 7.68
CA ASP A 152 5.72 6.22 6.90
C ASP A 152 6.96 6.12 7.81
N LEU A 153 7.93 5.31 7.40
CA LEU A 153 9.19 5.14 8.14
C LEU A 153 10.26 6.15 7.71
N GLU A 154 9.91 7.15 6.90
CA GLU A 154 10.78 8.26 6.48
C GLU A 154 12.08 7.75 5.85
N ILE A 155 11.95 6.70 5.04
CA ILE A 155 13.01 6.14 4.20
C ILE A 155 12.38 5.72 2.88
N ASP A 156 12.94 6.23 1.79
CA ASP A 156 12.35 6.05 0.47
C ASP A 156 13.35 5.53 -0.55
N ILE A 157 12.85 5.03 -1.67
CA ILE A 157 13.65 4.65 -2.82
C ILE A 157 13.15 5.40 -4.03
N VAL A 158 14.07 6.02 -4.76
CA VAL A 158 13.77 6.64 -6.05
C VAL A 158 14.50 5.94 -7.18
N ARG A 159 13.81 5.80 -8.32
CA ARG A 159 14.34 5.22 -9.55
C ARG A 159 13.96 6.12 -10.71
N LEU A 160 14.99 6.72 -11.32
CA LEU A 160 14.87 7.61 -12.47
C LEU A 160 15.41 6.94 -13.73
N LYS A 161 15.08 7.52 -14.89
CA LYS A 161 15.56 7.03 -16.18
C LYS A 161 17.08 7.19 -16.24
N ASN A 162 17.78 6.13 -16.65
CA ASN A 162 19.25 6.09 -16.76
C ASN A 162 20.03 6.22 -15.43
N GLU A 163 19.37 6.21 -14.28
CA GLU A 163 20.01 6.28 -12.96
C GLU A 163 19.70 5.05 -12.12
N LYS A 164 20.68 4.50 -11.39
CA LYS A 164 20.43 3.38 -10.47
C LYS A 164 19.41 3.78 -9.39
N ALA A 165 18.66 2.80 -8.89
CA ALA A 165 17.76 3.03 -7.76
C ALA A 165 18.58 3.46 -6.53
N ARG A 166 18.15 4.51 -5.85
CA ARG A 166 18.85 5.08 -4.67
C ARG A 166 17.90 5.15 -3.50
N ILE A 167 18.40 4.78 -2.32
CA ILE A 167 17.71 5.04 -1.05
C ILE A 167 17.95 6.51 -0.70
N ILE A 168 16.90 7.20 -0.26
CA ILE A 168 16.95 8.59 0.20
C ILE A 168 16.39 8.69 1.61
N ASP A 169 16.74 9.77 2.30
CA ASP A 169 16.19 10.17 3.60
C ASP A 169 16.41 9.18 4.75
N ALA A 170 17.26 8.16 4.57
CA ALA A 170 17.55 7.14 5.59
C ALA A 170 18.12 7.75 6.90
N GLU A 171 18.74 8.93 6.83
CA GLU A 171 19.17 9.72 7.96
C GLU A 171 18.01 10.19 8.86
N ILE A 172 16.82 10.43 8.31
CA ILE A 172 15.63 10.85 9.07
C ILE A 172 15.22 9.72 10.01
N LEU A 173 15.02 8.51 9.46
CA LEU A 173 14.73 7.30 10.24
C LEU A 173 15.83 7.01 11.28
N SER A 174 17.11 7.15 10.89
CA SER A 174 18.25 7.03 11.82
C SER A 174 18.16 8.02 12.97
N GLY A 175 17.73 9.26 12.70
CA GLY A 175 17.51 10.29 13.71
C GLY A 175 16.36 9.97 14.68
N TYR A 176 15.28 9.32 14.22
CA TYR A 176 14.22 8.84 15.12
C TYR A 176 14.70 7.65 15.98
N CYS A 177 15.49 6.74 15.41
CA CYS A 177 16.04 5.60 16.15
C CYS A 177 17.04 6.04 17.22
N SER A 178 17.93 7.00 16.92
CA SER A 178 18.90 7.52 17.89
C SER A 178 18.25 8.20 19.09
N ARG A 179 17.09 8.84 18.87
CA ARG A 179 16.23 9.44 19.91
C ARG A 179 15.31 8.44 20.62
N ARG A 180 15.40 7.14 20.28
CA ARG A 180 14.55 6.05 20.83
C ARG A 180 13.05 6.22 20.57
N LEU A 181 12.67 7.00 19.56
CA LEU A 181 11.29 7.13 19.10
C LEU A 181 10.89 5.97 18.18
N VAL A 182 11.88 5.37 17.50
CA VAL A 182 11.74 4.14 16.72
C VAL A 182 12.64 3.07 17.33
N GLY A 183 12.07 1.89 17.61
CA GLY A 183 12.82 0.74 18.10
C GLY A 183 13.87 0.23 17.10
N LYS A 184 14.97 -0.34 17.61
CA LYS A 184 16.05 -0.87 16.76
C LYS A 184 15.59 -1.95 15.80
N ASP A 185 14.64 -2.78 16.20
CA ASP A 185 14.12 -3.86 15.36
C ASP A 185 13.36 -3.32 14.15
N LEU A 186 12.50 -2.31 14.34
CA LEU A 186 11.79 -1.64 13.26
C LEU A 186 12.74 -0.88 12.33
N TYR A 187 13.75 -0.20 12.89
CA TYR A 187 14.81 0.44 12.10
C TYR A 187 15.53 -0.57 11.21
N ASN A 188 16.02 -1.68 11.79
CA ASN A 188 16.74 -2.72 11.07
C ASN A 188 15.86 -3.37 10.00
N TYR A 189 14.58 -3.61 10.32
CA TYR A 189 13.59 -4.13 9.39
C TYR A 189 13.40 -3.20 8.18
N ALA A 190 13.15 -1.92 8.41
CA ALA A 190 12.97 -0.93 7.34
C ALA A 190 14.20 -0.83 6.43
N ILE A 191 15.41 -0.80 7.03
CA ILE A 191 16.68 -0.80 6.30
C ILE A 191 16.85 -2.07 5.47
N ALA A 192 16.47 -3.24 6.01
CA ALA A 192 16.54 -4.50 5.29
C ALA A 192 15.57 -4.54 4.10
N VAL A 193 14.32 -4.08 4.29
CA VAL A 193 13.32 -3.96 3.22
C VAL A 193 13.81 -3.01 2.13
N ALA A 194 14.27 -1.80 2.51
CA ALA A 194 14.77 -0.80 1.57
C ALA A 194 15.93 -1.35 0.73
N ASN A 195 16.90 -2.00 1.36
CA ASN A 195 18.04 -2.61 0.67
C ASN A 195 17.63 -3.78 -0.24
N SER A 196 16.68 -4.62 0.19
CA SER A 196 16.16 -5.72 -0.62
C SER A 196 15.48 -5.21 -1.89
N LEU A 197 14.61 -4.19 -1.74
CA LEU A 197 13.94 -3.53 -2.85
C LEU A 197 14.92 -2.86 -3.80
N ARG A 198 15.87 -2.05 -3.29
CA ARG A 198 16.89 -1.41 -4.12
C ARG A 198 17.66 -2.44 -4.96
N LYS A 199 18.15 -3.52 -4.33
CA LYS A 199 18.85 -4.60 -5.03
C LYS A 199 17.97 -5.29 -6.08
N HIS A 200 16.67 -5.48 -5.79
CA HIS A 200 15.74 -6.05 -6.76
C HIS A 200 15.58 -5.14 -7.98
N LEU A 201 15.44 -3.83 -7.77
CA LEU A 201 15.32 -2.83 -8.84
C LEU A 201 16.59 -2.72 -9.68
N GLU A 202 17.77 -2.87 -9.08
CA GLU A 202 19.06 -2.83 -9.79
C GLU A 202 19.31 -4.04 -10.69
N ARG A 203 18.72 -5.21 -10.39
CA ARG A 203 18.82 -6.41 -11.25
C ARG A 203 18.02 -6.27 -12.54
N HIS A 204 17.02 -5.41 -12.56
CA HIS A 204 16.21 -5.15 -13.75
C HIS A 204 16.86 -3.99 -14.52
N ALA A 205 17.51 -4.33 -15.64
CA ALA A 205 18.15 -3.34 -16.50
C ALA A 205 17.14 -2.30 -17.02
N ASP A 206 15.89 -2.73 -17.20
CA ASP A 206 14.80 -1.88 -17.65
C ASP A 206 14.45 -0.82 -16.59
N PHE A 207 14.33 0.42 -17.07
CA PHE A 207 13.86 1.53 -16.24
C PHE A 207 12.40 1.33 -15.81
N LYS A 208 11.56 0.83 -16.72
CA LYS A 208 10.15 0.56 -16.47
C LYS A 208 10.01 -0.74 -15.68
N ILE A 209 9.48 -0.63 -14.47
CA ILE A 209 9.13 -1.81 -13.67
C ILE A 209 7.67 -2.18 -13.87
N ASN A 210 7.29 -3.38 -13.44
CA ASN A 210 5.90 -3.75 -13.24
C ASN A 210 5.63 -3.77 -11.72
N PRO A 211 5.01 -2.72 -11.14
CA PRO A 211 4.76 -2.63 -9.70
C PRO A 211 3.92 -3.79 -9.15
N ILE A 212 2.97 -4.31 -9.92
CA ILE A 212 2.14 -5.45 -9.51
C ILE A 212 3.01 -6.70 -9.37
N ASN A 213 3.87 -6.99 -10.35
CA ASN A 213 4.80 -8.12 -10.27
C ASN A 213 5.83 -7.94 -9.15
N LEU A 214 6.31 -6.71 -8.92
CA LEU A 214 7.21 -6.39 -7.82
C LEU A 214 6.55 -6.75 -6.48
N MET A 215 5.34 -6.24 -6.23
CA MET A 215 4.61 -6.49 -4.99
C MET A 215 4.31 -7.97 -4.80
N ARG A 216 3.81 -8.65 -5.84
CA ARG A 216 3.54 -10.09 -5.81
C ARG A 216 4.76 -10.92 -5.40
N ASN A 217 5.93 -10.60 -5.95
CA ASN A 217 7.17 -11.30 -5.63
C ASN A 217 7.61 -11.12 -4.17
N PHE A 218 7.21 -10.02 -3.53
CA PHE A 218 7.47 -9.78 -2.11
C PHE A 218 6.44 -10.52 -1.23
N THR A 219 5.16 -10.49 -1.59
CA THR A 219 4.09 -11.22 -0.87
C THR A 219 4.39 -12.72 -0.76
N LEU A 220 4.84 -13.35 -1.85
CA LEU A 220 5.20 -14.78 -1.88
C LEU A 220 6.44 -15.15 -1.06
N ARG A 221 7.25 -14.18 -0.62
CA ARG A 221 8.44 -14.42 0.21
C ARG A 221 8.18 -14.20 1.69
N THR A 222 7.08 -13.56 2.03
CA THR A 222 6.66 -13.24 3.40
C THR A 222 5.56 -14.17 3.92
N LEU A 223 4.95 -14.98 3.04
CA LEU A 223 4.07 -16.11 3.35
C LEU A 223 4.85 -17.42 3.26
#